data_AF-A0A158L1S5-F1
#
_entry.id   AF-A0A158L1S5-F1
#
_cell.length_a   1.000
_cell.length_b   1.000
_cell.length_c   1.000
_cell.angle_alpha   90.00
_cell.angle_beta   90.00
_cell.angle_gamma   90.00
#
_symmetry.space_group_name_H-M   'P 1'
#
loop_
_entity.id
_entity.type
_entity.pdbx_description
1 polymer ?
#
loop_
_entity_poly.entity_id
_entity_poly.type
_entity_poly.pdbx_seq_one_letter_code
_entity_poly.pdbx_strand_id
1 'polypeptide(L)'
;MEARRHARCQRLSDGKLLALIRAIHAEVKGAYGSPRMTEEIRSRGFPASKARVERVMRENHIRARHKRRYRVTMDSKHKLPVAANLLTDRSSRYASA
;
A
#
# COMPACT_ATOMS: atom_id res chain seq x y z
N MET A 1 14.57 21.43 -28.49
CA MET A 1 13.85 21.96 -27.31
C MET A 1 12.37 21.98 -27.64
N GLU A 2 11.66 20.89 -27.33
CA GLU A 2 10.23 20.80 -27.67
C GLU A 2 9.40 21.59 -26.67
N ALA A 3 8.74 22.61 -27.21
CA ALA A 3 7.76 23.42 -26.52
C ALA A 3 6.71 22.52 -25.88
N ARG A 4 6.65 22.52 -24.54
CA ARG A 4 5.57 21.93 -23.76
C ARG A 4 4.30 22.68 -24.11
N ARG A 5 3.63 22.22 -25.18
CA ARG A 5 2.26 22.60 -25.50
C ARG A 5 1.46 22.34 -24.23
N HIS A 6 1.15 23.39 -23.48
CA HIS A 6 0.17 23.32 -22.41
C HIS A 6 -1.16 23.04 -23.09
N ALA A 7 -1.41 21.76 -23.33
CA ALA A 7 -2.61 21.25 -23.94
C ALA A 7 -3.77 21.87 -23.17
N ARG A 8 -4.66 22.55 -23.91
CA ARG A 8 -5.97 22.99 -23.44
C ARG A 8 -6.44 22.02 -22.38
N CYS A 9 -6.66 22.52 -21.17
CA CYS A 9 -7.17 21.79 -20.02
C CYS A 9 -8.55 21.24 -20.39
N GLN A 10 -8.58 20.14 -21.14
CA GLN A 10 -9.79 19.45 -21.51
C GLN A 10 -10.29 18.87 -20.21
N ARG A 11 -11.38 19.44 -19.69
CA ARG A 11 -12.12 18.83 -18.59
C ARG A 11 -12.52 17.45 -19.08
N LEU A 12 -11.80 16.41 -18.66
CA LEU A 12 -12.24 15.04 -18.94
C LEU A 12 -13.67 14.90 -18.41
N SER A 13 -14.56 14.31 -19.19
CA SER A 13 -15.85 13.89 -18.69
C SER A 13 -15.67 12.83 -17.61
N ASP A 14 -16.63 12.71 -16.69
CA ASP A 14 -16.56 11.73 -15.59
C ASP A 14 -16.37 10.29 -16.11
N GLY A 15 -16.94 9.95 -17.28
CA GLY A 15 -16.74 8.65 -17.92
C GLY A 15 -15.30 8.38 -18.38
N LYS A 16 -14.62 9.38 -18.93
CA LYS A 16 -13.19 9.24 -19.31
C LYS A 16 -12.31 9.12 -18.07
N LEU A 17 -12.63 9.88 -17.03
CA LEU A 17 -11.92 9.80 -15.75
C LEU A 17 -12.08 8.41 -15.11
N LEU A 18 -13.28 7.84 -15.16
CA LEU A 18 -13.55 6.49 -14.67
C LEU A 18 -12.74 5.43 -15.43
N ALA A 19 -12.69 5.51 -16.77
CA ALA A 19 -11.91 4.58 -17.58
C ALA A 19 -10.41 4.63 -17.22
N LEU A 20 -9.87 5.83 -17.03
CA LEU A 20 -8.49 6.06 -16.57
C LEU A 20 -8.25 5.45 -15.19
N ILE A 21 -9.13 5.70 -14.22
CA ILE A 21 -9.04 5.14 -12.87
C ILE A 21 -9.06 3.61 -12.92
N ARG A 22 -9.91 3.00 -13.76
CA ARG A 22 -9.98 1.54 -13.91
C ARG A 22 -8.71 0.96 -14.52
N ALA A 23 -8.16 1.58 -15.56
CA ALA A 23 -6.91 1.15 -16.17
C ALA A 23 -5.76 1.17 -15.16
N ILE A 24 -5.58 2.29 -14.44
CA ILE A 24 -4.56 2.44 -13.40
C ILE A 24 -4.79 1.44 -12.28
N HIS A 25 -6.05 1.24 -11.85
CA HIS A 25 -6.39 0.33 -10.76
C HIS A 25 -6.04 -1.12 -11.11
N ALA A 26 -6.26 -1.52 -12.37
CA ALA A 26 -5.86 -2.81 -12.89
C ALA A 26 -4.33 -2.97 -12.96
N GLU A 27 -3.61 -1.97 -13.47
CA GLU A 27 -2.14 -1.95 -13.53
C GLU A 27 -1.51 -2.16 -12.14
N VAL A 28 -2.02 -1.46 -11.13
CA VAL A 28 -1.48 -1.50 -9.76
C VAL A 28 -2.11 -2.57 -8.88
N LYS A 29 -2.94 -3.47 -9.47
CA LYS A 29 -3.67 -4.56 -8.77
C LYS A 29 -4.45 -4.07 -7.54
N GLY A 30 -4.98 -2.85 -7.64
CA GLY A 30 -5.72 -2.18 -6.58
C GLY A 30 -4.89 -1.72 -5.38
N ALA A 31 -3.57 -1.62 -5.47
CA ALA A 31 -2.75 -1.13 -4.35
C ALA A 31 -3.03 0.35 -3.98
N TYR A 32 -3.53 1.15 -4.93
CA TYR A 32 -3.65 2.60 -4.75
C TYR A 32 -5.05 3.02 -4.32
N GLY A 33 -5.11 3.94 -3.36
CA GLY A 33 -6.32 4.66 -2.96
C GLY A 33 -6.42 6.05 -3.59
N SER A 34 -7.47 6.80 -3.26
CA SER A 34 -7.76 8.14 -3.78
C SER A 34 -6.55 9.11 -3.79
N PRO A 35 -5.72 9.22 -2.72
CA PRO A 35 -4.57 10.11 -2.73
C PRO A 35 -3.53 9.77 -3.81
N ARG A 36 -3.08 8.50 -3.85
CA ARG A 36 -2.10 8.02 -4.82
C ARG A 36 -2.66 7.99 -6.25
N MET A 37 -3.95 7.68 -6.40
CA MET A 37 -4.63 7.79 -7.68
C MET A 37 -4.61 9.23 -8.22
N THR A 38 -4.84 10.21 -7.36
CA THR A 38 -4.86 11.63 -7.77
C THR A 38 -3.47 12.09 -8.24
N GLU A 39 -2.40 11.66 -7.55
CA GLU A 39 -1.01 11.93 -7.94
C GLU A 39 -0.67 11.29 -9.28
N GLU A 40 -1.04 10.02 -9.48
CA GLU A 40 -0.80 9.28 -10.73
C GLU A 40 -1.53 9.93 -11.92
N ILE A 41 -2.80 10.32 -11.73
CA ILE A 41 -3.59 11.00 -12.77
C ILE A 41 -2.96 12.35 -13.14
N ARG A 42 -2.44 13.10 -12.16
CA ARG A 42 -1.74 14.36 -12.39
C ARG A 42 -0.40 14.16 -13.09
N SER A 43 0.35 13.11 -12.73
CA SER A 43 1.61 12.72 -13.37
C SER A 43 1.39 12.42 -14.87
N ARG A 44 0.28 11.77 -15.21
CA ARG A 44 -0.15 11.50 -16.60
C ARG A 44 -0.67 12.74 -17.34
N GLY A 45 -0.64 13.93 -16.72
CA GLY A 45 -1.00 15.20 -17.35
C GLY A 45 -2.50 15.56 -17.27
N PHE A 46 -3.29 14.83 -16.48
CA PHE A 46 -4.71 15.10 -16.32
C PHE A 46 -4.99 15.86 -15.01
N PRO A 47 -5.53 17.09 -15.07
CA PRO A 47 -5.89 17.83 -13.88
C PRO A 47 -7.18 17.28 -13.27
N ALA A 48 -7.04 16.46 -12.23
CA ALA A 48 -8.15 15.98 -11.42
C ALA A 48 -8.03 16.50 -9.97
N SER A 49 -9.17 16.91 -9.40
CA SER A 49 -9.27 17.23 -7.98
C SER A 49 -9.44 15.96 -7.17
N LYS A 50 -8.85 15.93 -5.96
CA LYS A 50 -8.95 14.79 -5.05
C LYS A 50 -10.41 14.42 -4.77
N ALA A 51 -11.26 15.42 -4.50
CA ALA A 51 -12.68 15.23 -4.25
C ALA A 51 -13.42 14.57 -5.43
N ARG A 52 -13.05 14.92 -6.67
CA ARG A 52 -13.64 14.33 -7.87
C ARG A 52 -13.22 12.86 -8.04
N VAL A 53 -11.93 12.57 -7.86
CA VAL A 53 -11.40 11.20 -7.91
C VAL A 53 -12.06 10.34 -6.82
N GLU A 54 -12.15 10.86 -5.60
CA GLU A 54 -12.78 10.19 -4.48
C GLU A 54 -14.26 9.90 -4.73
N ARG A 55 -15.02 10.88 -5.22
CA ARG A 55 -16.43 10.70 -5.59
C ARG A 55 -16.59 9.59 -6.63
N VAL A 56 -15.84 9.65 -7.74
CA VAL A 56 -15.92 8.65 -8.82
C VAL A 56 -15.51 7.26 -8.32
N MET A 57 -14.44 7.15 -7.52
CA MET A 57 -14.03 5.87 -6.93
C MET A 57 -15.11 5.31 -6.00
N ARG A 58 -15.74 6.16 -5.18
CA ARG A 58 -16.81 5.77 -4.23
C ARG A 58 -18.07 5.29 -4.95
N GLU A 59 -18.53 6.04 -5.95
CA GLU A 59 -19.70 5.70 -6.78
C GLU A 59 -19.49 4.39 -7.55
N ASN A 60 -18.25 4.06 -7.92
CA ASN A 60 -17.93 2.84 -8.67
C ASN A 60 -17.38 1.70 -7.80
N HIS A 61 -17.49 1.80 -6.47
CA HIS A 61 -16.99 0.81 -5.51
C HIS A 61 -15.50 0.43 -5.69
N ILE A 62 -14.70 1.33 -6.26
CA ILE A 62 -13.26 1.12 -6.46
C ILE A 62 -12.55 1.43 -5.15
N ARG A 63 -11.96 0.40 -4.53
CA ARG A 63 -11.24 0.51 -3.27
C ARG A 63 -9.81 0.02 -3.39
N ALA A 64 -8.94 0.58 -2.55
CA ALA A 64 -7.59 0.07 -2.40
C ALA A 64 -7.63 -1.29 -1.68
N ARG A 65 -6.89 -2.27 -2.19
CA ARG A 65 -6.65 -3.55 -1.54
C ARG A 65 -5.66 -3.34 -0.40
N HIS A 66 -6.11 -3.55 0.83
CA HIS A 66 -5.22 -3.63 1.98
C HIS A 66 -4.53 -4.99 2.01
N LYS A 67 -3.22 -5.02 2.29
CA LYS A 67 -2.49 -6.26 2.57
C LYS A 67 -3.14 -6.92 3.78
N ARG A 68 -3.56 -8.18 3.64
CA ARG A 68 -4.11 -8.98 4.75
C ARG A 68 -3.09 -9.03 5.88
N ARG A 69 -3.51 -8.73 7.11
CA ARG A 69 -2.63 -8.84 8.29
C ARG A 69 -2.13 -10.27 8.42
N TYR A 70 -0.82 -10.43 8.60
CA TYR A 70 -0.22 -11.73 8.88
C TYR A 70 -0.70 -12.19 10.26
N ARG A 71 -1.33 -13.37 10.31
CA ARG A 71 -1.77 -14.00 11.56
C ARG A 71 -0.74 -15.08 11.87
N VAL A 72 0.09 -14.84 12.88
CA VAL A 72 1.03 -15.83 13.41
C VAL A 72 0.19 -16.96 14.01
N THR A 73 0.24 -18.14 13.43
CA THR A 73 -0.45 -19.34 13.91
C THR A 73 0.40 -20.15 14.89
N MET A 74 1.63 -19.72 15.15
CA MET A 74 2.49 -20.33 16.15
C MET A 74 2.14 -19.72 17.51
N ASP A 75 1.58 -20.54 18.39
CA ASP A 75 1.27 -20.19 19.77
C ASP A 75 2.58 -19.91 20.54
N SER A 76 3.05 -18.67 20.44
CA SER A 76 4.23 -18.16 21.12
C SER A 76 4.03 -17.98 22.63
N LYS A 77 2.86 -18.38 23.18
CA LYS A 77 2.58 -18.50 24.61
C LYS A 77 2.14 -19.93 24.97
N HIS A 78 2.80 -20.93 24.41
CA HIS A 78 2.57 -22.29 24.88
C HIS A 78 3.01 -22.43 26.35
N LYS A 79 2.16 -23.06 27.16
CA LYS A 79 2.49 -23.43 28.55
C LYS A 79 3.40 -24.66 28.65
N LEU A 80 3.83 -25.21 27.50
CA LEU A 80 4.76 -26.33 27.48
C LEU A 80 6.11 -25.86 28.04
N PRO A 81 6.75 -26.67 28.90
CA PRO A 81 8.04 -26.32 29.45
C PRO A 81 9.05 -26.17 28.31
N VAL A 82 9.70 -25.01 28.26
CA VAL A 82 10.89 -24.81 27.44
C VAL A 82 11.92 -25.84 27.93
N ALA A 83 12.48 -26.63 27.02
CA ALA A 83 13.45 -27.67 27.37
C ALA A 83 14.59 -27.07 28.22
N ALA A 84 14.99 -27.81 29.26
CA ALA A 84 16.05 -27.36 30.16
C ALA A 84 17.34 -27.09 29.38
N ASN A 85 17.96 -25.93 29.64
CA ASN A 85 19.25 -25.59 29.07
C ASN A 85 20.35 -26.45 29.73
N LEU A 86 20.83 -27.48 29.03
CA LEU A 86 21.85 -28.41 29.54
C LEU A 86 23.30 -27.92 29.31
N LEU A 87 23.51 -26.69 28.84
CA LEU A 87 24.84 -26.13 28.53
C LEU A 87 25.49 -25.33 29.69
N THR A 88 24.91 -25.35 30.89
CA THR A 88 25.50 -24.71 32.07
C THR A 88 26.60 -25.58 32.70
N ASP A 89 27.79 -25.63 32.08
CA ASP A 89 28.98 -26.26 32.70
C ASP A 89 30.35 -25.68 32.28
N ARG A 90 30.46 -24.50 31.65
CA ARG A 90 31.78 -24.06 31.12
C ARG A 90 32.35 -22.74 31.62
N SER A 91 31.87 -22.19 32.73
CA SER A 91 32.50 -21.00 33.30
C SER A 91 32.46 -20.91 34.82
N SER A 92 32.70 -22.01 35.51
CA SER A 92 33.29 -21.94 36.87
C SER A 92 34.80 -21.77 36.70
N ARG A 93 35.28 -20.53 36.61
CA ARG A 93 36.73 -20.28 36.72
C ARG A 93 37.14 -18.94 37.34
N TYR A 94 36.20 -18.18 37.91
CA TYR A 94 36.53 -16.97 38.67
C TYR A 94 35.86 -17.02 40.04
N ALA A 95 36.43 -17.83 40.93
CA ALA A 95 36.30 -17.69 42.36
C ALA A 95 37.65 -18.06 42.96
N SER A 96 38.56 -17.09 43.00
CA SER A 96 39.88 -17.22 43.62
C SER A 96 40.18 -15.97 44.44
N ALA A 97 40.47 -16.24 45.72
CA ALA A 97 41.00 -15.37 46.79
C ALA A 97 40.02 -14.39 47.45
#